data_AF-A0A7C1YMQ5-F1
#
_entry.id   AF-A0A7C1YMQ5-F1
#
_cell.length_a   1.000
_cell.length_b   1.000
_cell.length_c   1.000
_cell.angle_alpha   90.00
_cell.angle_beta   90.00
_cell.angle_gamma   90.00
#
_symmetry.space_group_name_H-M   'P 1'
#
loop_
_entity.id
_entity.type
_entity.pdbx_description
1 polymer ?
#
loop_
_entity_poly.entity_id
_entity_poly.type
_entity_poly.pdbx_seq_one_letter_code
_entity_poly.pdbx_strand_id
1 'polypeptide(L)'
;MDKDFLVACPEEDETSLRSSAQYLDRQMRNIRDSGKVIGMDRIAVMAALNITHDLLSNKNLNDDIGQTVNNRIKNIQGKIEATLHKGKQMEL
;
A
#
# COMPACT_ATOMS: atom_id res chain seq x y z
N MET A 1 5.94 22.58 7.89
CA MET A 1 4.88 23.03 8.80
C MET A 1 5.59 23.31 10.09
N ASP A 2 5.62 24.57 10.54
CA ASP A 2 6.56 25.04 11.57
C ASP A 2 6.01 24.77 13.00
N LYS A 3 5.67 23.50 13.25
CA LYS A 3 5.21 22.99 14.55
C LYS A 3 6.02 21.76 14.94
N ASP A 4 6.54 21.79 16.16
CA ASP A 4 7.23 20.65 16.75
C ASP A 4 6.24 19.77 17.51
N PHE A 5 6.35 18.46 17.32
CA PHE A 5 5.51 17.46 17.97
C PHE A 5 6.38 16.40 18.63
N LEU A 6 6.03 16.04 19.86
CA LEU A 6 6.60 14.88 20.55
C LEU A 6 5.72 13.67 20.26
N VAL A 7 6.34 12.61 19.76
CA VAL A 7 5.67 11.34 19.43
C VAL A 7 6.44 10.22 20.10
N ALA A 8 5.72 9.30 20.74
CA ALA A 8 6.33 8.08 21.28
C ALA A 8 6.88 7.24 20.12
N CYS A 9 8.14 6.86 20.20
CA CYS A 9 8.83 6.12 19.15
C CYS A 9 9.68 5.00 19.78
N PRO A 10 9.44 3.73 19.45
CA PRO A 10 10.39 2.65 19.69
C PRO A 10 11.72 2.92 18.95
N GLU A 11 12.84 2.41 19.46
CA GLU A 11 14.17 2.66 18.85
C GLU A 11 14.26 2.08 17.43
N GLU A 12 13.61 0.94 17.19
CA GLU A 12 13.55 0.27 15.89
C GLU A 12 12.78 1.07 14.83
N ASP A 13 11.88 1.95 15.23
CA ASP A 13 10.94 2.64 14.35
C ASP A 13 11.33 4.09 14.03
N GLU A 14 12.39 4.64 14.64
CA GLU A 14 12.74 6.07 14.50
C GLU A 14 12.86 6.50 13.03
N THR A 15 13.54 5.69 12.22
CA THR A 15 13.74 6.00 10.80
C THR A 15 12.42 5.95 10.02
N SER A 16 11.55 4.99 10.32
CA SER A 16 10.26 4.82 9.63
C SER A 16 9.30 5.94 10.02
N LEU A 17 9.27 6.32 11.30
CA LEU A 17 8.43 7.38 11.83
C LEU A 17 8.89 8.75 11.33
N ARG A 18 10.21 9.00 11.29
CA ARG A 18 10.78 10.22 10.70
C ARG A 18 10.41 10.34 9.22
N SER A 19 10.49 9.25 8.46
CA SER A 19 10.07 9.24 7.05
C SER A 19 8.58 9.52 6.90
N SER A 20 7.75 8.97 7.79
CA SER A 20 6.31 9.20 7.84
C SER A 20 5.98 10.66 8.14
N ALA A 21 6.68 11.27 9.09
CA ALA A 21 6.53 12.69 9.44
C ALA A 21 6.91 13.61 8.27
N GLN A 22 8.01 13.34 7.57
CA GLN A 22 8.42 14.08 6.38
C GLN A 22 7.39 13.98 5.25
N TYR A 23 6.84 12.77 5.04
CA TYR A 23 5.80 12.56 4.04
C TYR A 23 4.52 13.32 4.38
N LEU A 24 4.07 13.28 5.65
CA LEU A 24 2.93 14.06 6.13
C LEU A 24 3.17 15.57 5.93
N ASP A 25 4.34 16.09 6.30
CA ASP A 25 4.69 17.51 6.12
C ASP A 25 4.58 17.94 4.65
N ARG A 26 5.11 17.12 3.74
CA ARG A 26 5.00 17.36 2.29
C ARG A 26 3.55 17.40 1.83
N GLN A 27 2.71 16.45 2.26
CA GLN A 27 1.29 16.45 1.89
C GLN A 27 0.55 17.67 2.44
N MET A 28 0.83 18.06 3.68
CA MET A 28 0.26 19.26 4.28
C MET A 28 0.69 20.54 3.53
N ARG A 29 1.96 20.64 3.12
CA ARG A 29 2.45 21.76 2.28
C ARG A 29 1.73 21.80 0.94
N ASN A 30 1.60 20.68 0.24
CA ASN A 30 0.88 20.61 -1.04
C ASN A 30 -0.57 21.10 -0.91
N ILE A 31 -1.28 20.67 0.14
CA ILE A 31 -2.68 21.07 0.37
C ILE A 31 -2.76 22.57 0.68
N ARG A 32 -1.87 23.08 1.54
CA ARG A 32 -1.79 24.51 1.84
C ARG A 32 -1.52 25.34 0.59
N ASP A 33 -0.52 24.94 -0.19
CA ASP A 33 -0.05 25.66 -1.37
C ASP A 33 -1.10 25.64 -2.50
N SER A 34 -2.05 24.68 -2.48
CA SER A 34 -3.21 24.69 -3.37
C SER A 34 -4.20 25.84 -3.10
N GLY A 35 -4.14 26.46 -1.92
CA GLY A 35 -5.05 27.54 -1.50
C GLY A 35 -6.51 27.13 -1.26
N LYS A 36 -6.88 25.86 -1.50
CA LYS A 36 -8.28 25.38 -1.41
C LYS A 36 -8.75 25.12 0.02
N VAL A 37 -7.82 24.91 0.95
CA VAL A 37 -8.11 24.55 2.34
C VAL A 37 -7.44 25.56 3.26
N ILE A 38 -8.24 26.19 4.12
CA ILE A 38 -7.78 27.17 5.10
C ILE A 38 -7.84 26.53 6.49
N GLY A 39 -6.80 26.77 7.28
CA GLY A 39 -6.68 26.29 8.65
C GLY A 39 -5.80 25.05 8.78
N MET A 40 -4.84 25.10 9.69
CA MET A 40 -3.83 24.06 9.89
C MET A 40 -4.44 22.72 10.30
N ASP A 41 -5.44 22.72 11.17
CA ASP A 41 -6.09 21.49 11.62
C ASP A 41 -6.83 20.80 10.47
N ARG A 42 -7.50 21.59 9.61
CA ARG A 42 -8.18 21.06 8.42
C ARG A 42 -7.18 20.53 7.40
N ILE A 43 -6.06 21.21 7.21
CA ILE A 43 -4.96 20.73 6.34
C ILE A 43 -4.42 19.39 6.87
N ALA A 44 -4.20 19.27 8.18
CA ALA A 44 -3.71 18.04 8.80
C ALA A 44 -4.69 16.87 8.60
N VAL A 45 -5.99 17.10 8.86
CA VAL A 45 -7.03 16.08 8.66
C VAL A 45 -7.13 15.67 7.19
N MET A 46 -7.10 16.63 6.26
CA MET A 46 -7.14 16.33 4.82
C MET A 46 -5.91 15.55 4.36
N ALA A 47 -4.72 15.91 4.84
CA ALA A 47 -3.49 15.16 4.56
C ALA A 47 -3.59 13.73 5.07
N ALA A 48 -4.01 13.53 6.33
CA ALA A 48 -4.19 12.21 6.92
C ALA A 48 -5.19 11.34 6.15
N LEU A 49 -6.33 11.92 5.75
CA LEU A 49 -7.35 11.22 4.96
C LEU A 49 -6.83 10.80 3.58
N ASN A 50 -6.11 11.68 2.88
CA ASN A 50 -5.54 11.37 1.58
C ASN A 50 -4.50 10.24 1.67
N ILE A 51 -3.59 10.33 2.65
CA ILE A 51 -2.57 9.29 2.87
C ILE A 51 -3.22 7.94 3.20
N THR A 52 -4.24 7.96 4.05
CA THR A 52 -4.99 6.74 4.41
C THR A 52 -5.72 6.15 3.21
N HIS A 53 -6.32 7.00 2.37
CA HIS A 53 -6.95 6.58 1.13
C HIS A 53 -5.95 5.89 0.19
N ASP A 54 -4.78 6.49 -0.01
CA ASP A 54 -3.74 5.93 -0.87
C ASP A 54 -3.24 4.58 -0.33
N LEU A 55 -3.07 4.44 0.98
CA LEU A 55 -2.67 3.18 1.62
C LEU A 55 -3.72 2.07 1.38
N LEU A 56 -4.99 2.37 1.61
CA LEU A 56 -6.08 1.42 1.42
C LEU A 56 -6.26 1.03 -0.05
N SER A 57 -6.14 2.00 -0.97
CA SER A 57 -6.19 1.75 -2.41
C SER A 57 -5.05 0.86 -2.88
N ASN A 58 -3.82 1.09 -2.41
CA ASN A 58 -2.67 0.24 -2.72
C ASN A 58 -2.82 -1.17 -2.14
N LYS A 59 -3.40 -1.32 -0.95
CA LYS A 59 -3.71 -2.65 -0.37
C LYS A 59 -4.68 -3.42 -1.27
N ASN A 60 -5.77 -2.79 -1.69
CA ASN A 60 -6.75 -3.41 -2.59
C ASN A 60 -6.11 -3.84 -3.92
N LEU A 61 -5.23 -3.01 -4.49
CA LEU A 61 -4.50 -3.36 -5.71
C LEU A 61 -3.60 -4.59 -5.52
N ASN A 62 -2.87 -4.66 -4.39
CA ASN A 62 -2.03 -5.81 -4.09
C ASN A 62 -2.84 -7.10 -3.90
N ASP A 63 -4.03 -7.01 -3.29
CA ASP A 63 -4.93 -8.16 -3.14
C ASP A 63 -5.41 -8.67 -4.50
N ASP A 64 -5.77 -7.77 -5.43
CA ASP A 64 -6.19 -8.13 -6.79
C ASP A 64 -5.04 -8.79 -7.61
N ILE A 65 -3.82 -8.25 -7.48
CA ILE A 65 -2.62 -8.85 -8.06
C ILE A 65 -2.40 -10.25 -7.47
N GLY A 66 -2.53 -10.40 -6.15
CA GLY A 66 -2.41 -11.69 -5.46
C GLY A 66 -3.41 -12.72 -5.96
N GLN A 67 -4.67 -12.33 -6.17
CA GLN A 67 -5.71 -13.19 -6.75
C GLN A 67 -5.37 -13.59 -8.19
N THR A 68 -4.93 -12.64 -9.01
CA THR A 68 -4.52 -12.90 -10.40
C THR A 68 -3.36 -13.89 -10.47
N VAL A 69 -2.34 -13.72 -9.63
CA VAL A 69 -1.20 -14.64 -9.55
C VAL A 69 -1.66 -16.02 -9.08
N ASN A 70 -2.51 -16.10 -8.06
CA ASN A 70 -3.04 -17.37 -7.55
C ASN A 70 -3.82 -18.14 -8.63
N ASN A 71 -4.66 -17.44 -9.40
CA ASN A 71 -5.40 -18.02 -10.52
C ASN A 71 -4.46 -18.55 -11.62
N ARG A 72 -3.37 -17.83 -11.92
CA ARG A 72 -2.35 -18.32 -12.86
C ARG A 72 -1.64 -19.57 -12.35
N ILE A 73 -1.28 -19.61 -11.06
CA ILE A 73 -0.65 -20.78 -10.44
C ILE A 73 -1.58 -21.99 -10.53
N LYS A 74 -2.86 -21.85 -10.18
CA LYS A 74 -3.86 -22.93 -10.30
C LYS A 74 -3.99 -23.45 -11.73
N ASN A 75 -4.02 -22.55 -12.71
CA ASN A 75 -4.07 -22.93 -14.13
C ASN A 75 -2.81 -23.70 -14.56
N ILE A 76 -1.63 -23.31 -14.08
CA ILE A 76 -0.37 -24.03 -14.38
C ILE A 76 -0.38 -25.41 -13.72
N GLN A 77 -0.79 -25.50 -12.46
CA GLN A 77 -0.93 -26.78 -11.74
C GLN A 77 -1.87 -27.73 -12.48
N GLY A 78 -3.05 -27.27 -12.90
CA GLY A 78 -3.98 -28.10 -13.68
C GLY A 78 -3.41 -28.57 -15.03
N LYS A 79 -2.61 -27.75 -15.72
CA LYS A 79 -1.92 -28.17 -16.94
C LYS A 79 -0.87 -29.24 -16.68
N ILE A 80 -0.10 -29.12 -15.60
CA ILE A 80 0.90 -30.12 -15.20
C ILE A 80 0.20 -31.44 -14.88
N GLU A 81 -0.86 -31.42 -14.07
CA GLU A 81 -1.64 -32.61 -13.73
C GLU A 81 -2.23 -33.28 -14.98
N ALA A 82 -2.80 -32.51 -15.91
CA ALA A 82 -3.35 -33.05 -17.15
C ALA A 82 -2.27 -33.71 -18.03
N THR A 83 -1.08 -33.12 -18.13
CA THR A 83 0.04 -33.70 -18.87
C THR A 83 0.58 -34.97 -18.19
N LEU A 84 0.71 -34.97 -16.86
CA LEU A 84 1.12 -36.15 -16.10
C LEU A 84 0.14 -37.33 -16.27
N HIS A 85 -1.16 -37.06 -16.25
CA HIS A 85 -2.18 -38.10 -16.47
C HIS A 85 -2.12 -38.65 -17.91
N LYS A 86 -1.92 -37.79 -18.92
CA LYS A 86 -1.72 -38.23 -20.31
C LYS A 86 -0.49 -39.11 -20.48
N GLY A 87 0.63 -38.77 -19.84
CA GLY A 87 1.85 -39.57 -19.87
C GLY A 87 1.62 -40.99 -19.34
N LYS A 88 0.92 -41.12 -18.20
CA LYS A 88 0.58 -42.42 -17.62
C LYS A 88 -0.38 -43.27 -18.47
N GLN A 89 -1.27 -42.65 -19.25
CA GLN A 89 -2.19 -43.38 -20.13
C GLN A 89 -1.55 -43.93 -21.41
N MET A 90 -0.40 -43.39 -21.84
CA MET A 90 0.35 -43.90 -23.00
C MET A 90 1.31 -45.04 -22.66
N GLU A 91 1.56 -45.32 -21.37
CA GLU A 91 2.44 -46.40 -20.90
C GLU A 91 1.70 -47.74 -20.67
N LEU A 92 0.39 -47.80 -20.92
CA LEU A 92 -0.48 -48.98 -20.87
C LEU A 92 -0.94 -49.37 -22.27
#